data_AF-A0A7Z0SD53-F1
#
_entry.id   AF-A0A7Z0SD53-F1
#
_cell.length_a   1.000
_cell.length_b   1.000
_cell.length_c   1.000
_cell.angle_alpha   90.00
_cell.angle_beta   90.00
_cell.angle_gamma   90.00
#
_symmetry.space_group_name_H-M   'P 1'
#
loop_
_entity.id
_entity.type
_entity.pdbx_description
1 polymer ?
#
loop_
_entity_poly.entity_id
_entity_poly.type
_entity_poly.pdbx_seq_one_letter_code
_entity_poly.pdbx_strand_id
1 'polypeptide(L)'
;GKAHDSEEAAALSESNAHDSEEAAALSAGAALVSEGKAHDSEVAAGASEAKSKAYLESLTQPFAFYKPDYNTPCMVKTGAQTLSIKAGTVVVADAVAHAFGVDTPITMPTLVAGSDYSVWVNADGTAQAVLDMYGAPATAPTPGAKKIGGFHYGLVAPGTTVASGSFATSGVTSAGGSMGWLQADVDKLAGINQFSIWDLAFRCKGEQRGMTYDPYKQMWAGIYFVSDSPHIYGPSAYNTNIASGSVLPFVSPAYGGDGILKYATLNAFSGHEILAGHGLRYPTYDEFMSFAFGVTEGQSLGGAASTVPATLRQPGYTSRIGIEQATGHQIIIGGPVVSSHGTVYAANGRGSWFGSTSLVMLGGGRSDAANSGSRFAGFSNPLALSSWGISVRAAGDHLKLGAQS
;
A
#
# COMPACT_ATOMS: atom_id res chain seq x y z
N GLY A 1 42.54 73.48 63.81
CA GLY A 1 41.27 73.48 63.08
C GLY A 1 41.56 73.21 61.63
N LYS A 2 41.50 74.23 60.78
CA LYS A 2 41.42 74.10 59.32
C LYS A 2 42.52 73.30 58.56
N ALA A 3 43.73 73.14 59.09
CA ALA A 3 44.80 72.37 58.43
C ALA A 3 44.78 70.88 58.76
N HIS A 4 44.35 70.51 59.98
CA HIS A 4 44.17 69.11 60.37
C HIS A 4 42.97 68.51 59.63
N ASP A 5 41.90 69.29 59.48
CA ASP A 5 40.70 68.90 58.75
C ASP A 5 40.98 68.66 57.25
N SER A 6 42.01 69.32 56.67
CA SER A 6 42.41 69.11 55.27
C SER A 6 43.29 67.90 55.04
N GLU A 7 44.15 67.54 56.00
CA GLU A 7 44.97 66.32 55.94
C GLU A 7 44.09 65.06 56.09
N GLU A 8 43.13 65.11 57.02
CA GLU A 8 42.19 64.02 57.25
C GLU A 8 41.26 63.81 56.04
N ALA A 9 40.80 64.90 55.40
CA ALA A 9 40.03 64.83 54.15
C ALA A 9 40.85 64.31 52.96
N ALA A 10 42.13 64.65 52.86
CA ALA A 10 43.02 64.14 51.82
C ALA A 10 43.27 62.63 51.98
N ALA A 11 43.54 62.17 53.20
CA ALA A 11 43.71 60.75 53.50
C ALA A 11 42.44 59.92 53.21
N LEU A 12 41.26 60.48 53.54
CA LEU A 12 39.98 59.83 53.20
C LEU A 12 39.75 59.75 51.69
N SER A 13 40.14 60.80 50.96
CA SER A 13 40.02 60.83 49.49
C SER A 13 40.96 59.82 48.82
N GLU A 14 42.18 59.64 49.34
CA GLU A 14 43.12 58.63 48.86
C GLU A 14 42.61 57.22 49.12
N SER A 15 42.07 56.96 50.32
CA SER A 15 41.43 55.66 50.64
C SER A 15 40.26 55.36 49.71
N ASN A 16 39.37 56.33 49.49
CA ASN A 16 38.23 56.15 48.58
C ASN A 16 38.65 55.92 47.13
N ALA A 17 39.75 56.55 46.69
CA ALA A 17 40.31 56.34 45.36
C ALA A 17 40.88 54.92 45.21
N HIS A 18 41.61 54.43 46.21
CA HIS A 18 42.11 53.07 46.25
C HIS A 18 40.96 52.04 46.23
N ASP A 19 39.94 52.22 47.07
CA ASP A 19 38.77 51.33 47.11
C ASP A 19 37.99 51.32 45.78
N SER A 20 37.94 52.48 45.10
CA SER A 20 37.32 52.60 43.78
C SER A 20 38.13 51.87 42.69
N GLU A 21 39.46 51.93 42.76
CA GLU A 21 40.34 51.20 41.84
C GLU A 21 40.23 49.69 42.04
N GLU A 22 40.18 49.23 43.29
CA GLU A 22 39.97 47.82 43.62
C GLU A 22 38.59 47.33 43.17
N ALA A 23 37.53 48.13 43.39
CA ALA A 23 36.19 47.82 42.90
C ALA A 23 36.12 47.76 41.36
N ALA A 24 36.82 48.66 40.66
CA ALA A 24 36.90 48.64 39.20
C ALA A 24 37.64 47.40 38.69
N ALA A 25 38.75 47.00 39.34
CA ALA A 25 39.48 45.78 39.02
C ALA A 25 38.63 44.52 39.24
N LEU A 26 37.90 44.45 40.36
CA LEU A 26 36.96 43.36 40.63
C LEU A 26 35.83 43.30 39.60
N SER A 27 35.27 44.44 39.21
CA SER A 27 34.23 44.52 38.17
C SER A 27 34.75 44.09 36.80
N ALA A 28 35.98 44.47 36.44
CA ALA A 28 36.62 44.02 35.20
C ALA A 28 36.88 42.51 35.22
N GLY A 29 37.32 41.97 36.35
CA GLY A 29 37.46 40.52 36.56
C GLY A 29 36.13 39.77 36.42
N ALA A 30 35.04 40.31 36.97
CA ALA A 30 33.71 39.73 36.85
C ALA A 30 33.19 39.74 35.39
N ALA A 31 33.47 40.80 34.64
CA ALA A 31 33.12 40.90 33.22
C ALA A 31 33.83 39.82 32.37
N LEU A 32 35.13 39.63 32.58
CA LEU A 32 35.91 38.58 31.90
C LEU A 32 35.39 37.17 32.21
N VAL A 33 35.01 36.91 33.47
CA VAL A 33 34.39 35.63 33.87
C VAL A 33 33.03 35.45 33.19
N SER A 34 32.24 36.52 33.04
CA SER A 34 30.94 36.47 32.36
C SER A 34 31.10 36.19 30.85
N GLU A 35 32.07 36.81 30.19
CA GLU A 35 32.39 36.54 28.78
C GLU A 35 32.83 35.10 28.57
N GLY A 36 33.68 34.56 29.45
CA GLY A 36 34.08 33.16 29.41
C GLY A 36 32.88 32.20 29.52
N LYS A 37 31.95 32.47 30.45
CA LYS A 37 30.72 31.66 30.59
C LYS A 37 29.79 31.76 29.38
N ALA A 38 29.70 32.92 28.75
CA ALA A 38 28.91 33.10 27.53
C ALA A 38 29.51 32.27 26.37
N HIS A 39 30.83 32.34 26.20
CA HIS A 39 31.53 31.53 25.20
C HIS A 39 31.37 30.02 25.45
N ASP A 40 31.54 29.58 26.69
CA ASP A 40 31.31 28.17 27.07
C ASP A 40 29.89 27.71 26.76
N SER A 41 28.90 28.59 26.94
CA SER A 41 27.49 28.30 26.63
C SER A 41 27.24 28.18 25.12
N GLU A 42 27.86 29.05 24.30
CA GLU A 42 27.80 28.94 22.83
C GLU A 42 28.44 27.65 22.32
N VAL A 43 29.61 27.30 22.85
CA VAL A 43 30.31 26.05 22.52
C VAL A 43 29.46 24.84 22.92
N ALA A 44 28.84 24.86 24.10
CA ALA A 44 27.95 23.79 24.56
C ALA A 44 26.70 23.66 23.69
N ALA A 45 26.10 24.79 23.25
CA ALA A 45 24.97 24.80 22.32
C ALA A 45 25.34 24.19 20.97
N GLY A 46 26.47 24.59 20.37
CA GLY A 46 26.96 24.02 19.12
C GLY A 46 27.29 22.52 19.23
N ALA A 47 27.87 22.09 20.36
CA ALA A 47 28.12 20.67 20.63
C ALA A 47 26.82 19.87 20.80
N SER A 48 25.78 20.46 21.40
CA SER A 48 24.45 19.86 21.51
C SER A 48 23.79 19.70 20.15
N GLU A 49 23.85 20.72 19.30
CA GLU A 49 23.33 20.70 17.93
C GLU A 49 24.03 19.63 17.08
N ALA A 50 25.36 19.56 17.14
CA ALA A 50 26.14 18.55 16.44
C ALA A 50 25.81 17.12 16.91
N LYS A 51 25.62 16.92 18.22
CA LYS A 51 25.17 15.64 18.79
C LYS A 51 23.75 15.29 18.36
N SER A 52 22.84 16.26 18.28
CA SER A 52 21.48 16.06 17.79
C SER A 52 21.49 15.65 16.32
N LYS A 53 22.27 16.34 15.47
CA LYS A 53 22.45 15.99 14.06
C LYS A 53 23.08 14.61 13.88
N ALA A 54 24.14 14.28 14.62
CA ALA A 54 24.77 12.97 14.58
C ALA A 54 23.83 11.86 15.09
N TYR A 55 22.99 12.15 16.09
CA TYR A 55 21.94 11.23 16.55
C TYR A 55 20.88 11.02 15.47
N LEU A 56 20.40 12.07 14.82
CA LEU A 56 19.47 12.00 13.68
C LEU A 56 20.07 11.26 12.48
N GLU A 57 21.35 11.48 12.18
CA GLU A 57 22.10 10.73 11.16
C GLU A 57 22.30 9.27 11.59
N SER A 58 22.48 8.99 12.88
CA SER A 58 22.53 7.61 13.40
C SER A 58 21.19 6.88 13.38
N LEU A 59 20.07 7.63 13.30
CA LEU A 59 18.73 7.07 13.05
C LEU A 59 18.53 6.70 11.56
N THR A 60 19.47 7.03 10.68
CA THR A 60 19.45 6.49 9.32
C THR A 60 19.74 4.98 9.36
N GLN A 61 18.68 4.22 9.05
CA GLN A 61 18.61 2.76 8.88
C GLN A 61 18.35 1.97 10.18
N PRO A 62 17.16 2.08 10.82
CA PRO A 62 15.85 1.85 10.18
C PRO A 62 14.68 2.80 10.57
N PHE A 63 14.85 3.91 11.30
CA PHE A 63 13.71 4.63 11.90
C PHE A 63 13.17 5.85 11.14
N ALA A 64 13.28 5.91 9.80
CA ALA A 64 12.54 6.91 9.02
C ALA A 64 11.00 6.73 9.12
N PHE A 65 10.56 5.58 9.63
CA PHE A 65 9.18 5.21 9.86
C PHE A 65 9.10 4.15 10.97
N TYR A 66 8.34 4.44 12.02
CA TYR A 66 8.05 3.51 13.12
C TYR A 66 6.55 3.44 13.35
N LYS A 67 6.06 2.26 13.74
CA LYS A 67 4.69 2.08 14.20
C LYS A 67 4.62 1.05 15.33
N PRO A 68 3.67 1.16 16.27
CA PRO A 68 3.61 0.26 17.42
C PRO A 68 3.25 -1.18 17.05
N ASP A 69 2.37 -1.37 16.06
CA ASP A 69 1.93 -2.68 15.60
C ASP A 69 2.33 -2.90 14.13
N TYR A 70 3.29 -3.80 13.91
CA TYR A 70 3.75 -4.18 12.58
C TYR A 70 2.82 -5.16 11.86
N ASN A 71 1.83 -5.76 12.54
CA ASN A 71 0.90 -6.72 11.94
C ASN A 71 -0.30 -6.07 11.26
N THR A 72 -0.49 -4.76 11.41
CA THR A 72 -1.56 -4.01 10.75
C THR A 72 -1.01 -2.74 10.12
N PRO A 73 -1.71 -2.14 9.14
CA PRO A 73 -1.28 -0.85 8.60
C PRO A 73 -1.20 0.24 9.69
N CYS A 74 -0.32 1.23 9.54
CA CYS A 74 -0.23 2.40 10.41
C CYS A 74 -1.45 3.33 10.29
N MET A 75 -2.35 3.04 9.35
CA MET A 75 -3.57 3.79 9.12
C MET A 75 -4.79 2.92 9.45
N VAL A 76 -5.86 3.57 9.86
CA VAL A 76 -7.14 2.94 10.17
C VAL A 76 -8.28 3.68 9.47
N LYS A 77 -9.21 2.91 8.92
CA LYS A 77 -10.46 3.42 8.37
C LYS A 77 -11.37 3.87 9.50
N THR A 78 -11.76 5.14 9.48
CA THR A 78 -12.68 5.73 10.48
C THR A 78 -14.08 5.97 9.90
N GLY A 79 -14.22 5.86 8.59
CA GLY A 79 -15.47 5.99 7.86
C GLY A 79 -15.29 5.64 6.39
N ALA A 80 -16.37 5.66 5.60
CA ALA A 80 -16.28 5.32 4.19
C ALA A 80 -15.35 6.24 3.39
N GLN A 81 -15.18 7.49 3.84
CA GLN A 81 -14.38 8.52 3.18
C GLN A 81 -13.29 9.10 4.08
N THR A 82 -12.99 8.46 5.22
CA THR A 82 -12.05 9.01 6.20
C THR A 82 -11.09 7.95 6.72
N LEU A 83 -9.84 8.37 6.92
CA LEU A 83 -8.73 7.57 7.39
C LEU A 83 -7.97 8.38 8.45
N SER A 84 -7.37 7.68 9.40
CA SER A 84 -6.49 8.28 10.40
C SER A 84 -5.17 7.53 10.46
N ILE A 85 -4.08 8.26 10.72
CA ILE A 85 -2.82 7.65 11.17
C ILE A 85 -3.01 7.23 12.61
N LYS A 86 -2.68 5.98 12.94
CA LYS A 86 -2.83 5.42 14.29
C LYS A 86 -1.85 6.08 15.27
N ALA A 87 -2.31 6.27 16.50
CA ALA A 87 -1.48 6.73 17.60
C ALA A 87 -0.20 5.87 17.77
N GLY A 88 0.90 6.51 18.17
CA GLY A 88 2.22 5.92 18.33
C GLY A 88 3.03 5.77 17.04
N THR A 89 2.48 6.14 15.87
CA THR A 89 3.24 6.17 14.62
C THR A 89 4.24 7.33 14.65
N VAL A 90 5.46 7.10 14.16
CA VAL A 90 6.49 8.13 13.99
C VAL A 90 6.96 8.12 12.54
N VAL A 91 7.00 9.30 11.92
CA VAL A 91 7.41 9.48 10.52
C VAL A 91 8.46 10.57 10.45
N VAL A 92 9.57 10.31 9.76
CA VAL A 92 10.56 11.34 9.45
C VAL A 92 10.22 11.96 8.10
N ALA A 93 9.82 13.23 8.10
CA ALA A 93 9.59 14.05 6.91
C ALA A 93 10.49 15.29 6.98
N ASP A 94 11.16 15.63 5.89
CA ASP A 94 12.14 16.73 5.84
C ASP A 94 13.18 16.72 6.98
N ALA A 95 13.72 15.54 7.30
CA ALA A 95 14.65 15.30 8.41
C ALA A 95 14.09 15.62 9.83
N VAL A 96 12.80 15.91 9.95
CA VAL A 96 12.10 16.12 11.23
C VAL A 96 11.24 14.91 11.57
N ALA A 97 11.33 14.43 12.81
CA ALA A 97 10.49 13.35 13.31
C ALA A 97 9.14 13.89 13.78
N HIS A 98 8.06 13.41 13.17
CA HIS A 98 6.69 13.69 13.56
C HIS A 98 6.10 12.48 14.29
N ALA A 99 5.79 12.66 15.57
CA ALA A 99 5.15 11.63 16.40
C ALA A 99 3.65 11.91 16.53
N PHE A 100 2.82 10.93 16.18
CA PHE A 100 1.37 11.00 16.28
C PHE A 100 0.92 10.42 17.64
N GLY A 101 0.72 11.27 18.65
CA GLY A 101 0.33 10.81 20.00
C GLY A 101 -1.11 10.30 20.12
N VAL A 102 -1.96 10.62 19.14
CA VAL A 102 -3.36 10.20 19.03
C VAL A 102 -3.68 9.85 17.57
N ASP A 103 -4.79 9.14 17.35
CA ASP A 103 -5.28 8.90 15.99
C ASP A 103 -5.51 10.23 15.27
N THR A 104 -4.73 10.48 14.23
CA THR A 104 -4.67 11.78 13.57
C THR A 104 -5.35 11.70 12.21
N PRO A 105 -6.43 12.47 11.96
CA PRO A 105 -7.13 12.46 10.69
C PRO A 105 -6.23 12.82 9.51
N ILE A 106 -6.42 12.14 8.38
CA ILE A 106 -5.77 12.44 7.11
C ILE A 106 -6.69 13.34 6.29
N THR A 107 -6.15 14.45 5.78
CA THR A 107 -6.88 15.33 4.86
C THR A 107 -7.14 14.59 3.55
N MET A 108 -8.41 14.48 3.17
CA MET A 108 -8.82 13.74 1.98
C MET A 108 -9.06 14.68 0.79
N PRO A 109 -8.66 14.29 -0.43
CA PRO A 109 -9.10 14.95 -1.65
C PRO A 109 -10.54 14.52 -1.98
N THR A 110 -11.06 14.98 -3.12
CA THR A 110 -12.25 14.34 -3.69
C THR A 110 -11.93 12.90 -4.06
N LEU A 111 -12.67 11.96 -3.50
CA LEU A 111 -12.49 10.53 -3.72
C LEU A 111 -13.30 10.05 -4.92
N VAL A 112 -12.63 9.40 -5.87
CA VAL A 112 -13.22 8.87 -7.10
C VAL A 112 -13.22 7.35 -7.02
N ALA A 113 -14.38 6.72 -7.21
CA ALA A 113 -14.54 5.28 -7.18
C ALA A 113 -13.59 4.58 -8.15
N GLY A 114 -12.94 3.52 -7.69
CA GLY A 114 -11.98 2.74 -8.47
C GLY A 114 -10.60 3.38 -8.59
N SER A 115 -10.28 4.38 -7.75
CA SER A 115 -8.99 5.09 -7.79
C SER A 115 -8.11 4.75 -6.59
N ASP A 116 -6.80 4.69 -6.85
CA ASP A 116 -5.78 4.52 -5.82
C ASP A 116 -5.29 5.87 -5.30
N TYR A 117 -5.01 5.91 -4.01
CA TYR A 117 -4.52 7.09 -3.31
C TYR A 117 -3.28 6.75 -2.50
N SER A 118 -2.31 7.66 -2.51
CA SER A 118 -1.15 7.65 -1.62
C SER A 118 -1.38 8.57 -0.44
N VAL A 119 -0.83 8.22 0.72
CA VAL A 119 -0.86 9.06 1.92
C VAL A 119 0.53 9.59 2.21
N TRP A 120 0.59 10.90 2.49
CA TRP A 120 1.81 11.65 2.73
C TRP A 120 1.74 12.36 4.07
N VAL A 121 2.88 12.42 4.77
CA VAL A 121 3.11 13.32 5.91
C VAL A 121 3.96 14.48 5.40
N ASN A 122 3.45 15.68 5.55
CA ASN A 122 4.11 16.92 5.16
C ASN A 122 5.20 17.30 6.18
N ALA A 123 6.10 18.21 5.80
CA ALA A 123 7.17 18.70 6.68
C ALA A 123 6.66 19.44 7.94
N ASP A 124 5.41 19.90 7.93
CA ASP A 124 4.75 20.52 9.10
C ASP A 124 4.07 19.48 10.03
N GLY A 125 4.14 18.19 9.70
CA GLY A 125 3.52 17.10 10.45
C GLY A 125 2.05 16.84 10.11
N THR A 126 1.42 17.62 9.22
CA THR A 126 0.08 17.34 8.71
C THR A 126 0.10 16.16 7.74
N ALA A 127 -1.03 15.46 7.61
CA ALA A 127 -1.16 14.32 6.70
C ALA A 127 -2.25 14.56 5.65
N GLN A 128 -1.99 14.15 4.41
CA GLN A 128 -2.94 14.25 3.31
C GLN A 128 -2.86 13.06 2.35
N ALA A 129 -4.00 12.72 1.75
CA ALA A 129 -4.07 11.75 0.66
C ALA A 129 -4.04 12.44 -0.71
N VAL A 130 -3.41 11.79 -1.69
CA VAL A 130 -3.25 12.30 -3.07
C VAL A 130 -3.52 11.17 -4.05
N LEU A 131 -4.23 11.46 -5.14
CA LEU A 131 -4.49 10.50 -6.23
C LEU A 131 -3.17 9.93 -6.76
N ASP A 132 -3.05 8.60 -6.80
CA ASP A 132 -1.82 7.88 -7.12
C ASP A 132 -2.09 6.68 -8.02
N MET A 133 -2.49 6.95 -9.27
CA MET A 133 -2.74 5.92 -10.27
C MET A 133 -1.42 5.33 -10.78
N TYR A 134 -1.44 4.08 -11.25
CA TYR A 134 -0.22 3.43 -11.76
C TYR A 134 0.39 4.19 -12.95
N GLY A 135 -0.42 4.56 -13.93
CA GLY A 135 0.02 5.31 -15.13
C GLY A 135 0.31 6.78 -14.89
N ALA A 136 -0.06 7.30 -13.72
CA ALA A 136 0.23 8.66 -13.29
C ALA A 136 0.55 8.68 -11.78
N PRO A 137 1.72 8.14 -11.38
CA PRO A 137 2.12 8.09 -9.97
C PRO A 137 2.12 9.47 -9.32
N ALA A 138 1.63 9.55 -8.09
CA ALA A 138 1.64 10.79 -7.33
C ALA A 138 3.07 11.27 -7.07
N THR A 139 3.28 12.57 -7.25
CA THR A 139 4.44 13.28 -6.71
C THR A 139 4.15 13.79 -5.30
N ALA A 140 5.20 14.15 -4.57
CA ALA A 140 5.04 14.74 -3.24
C ALA A 140 4.19 16.02 -3.33
N PRO A 141 3.13 16.16 -2.50
CA PRO A 141 2.23 17.32 -2.58
C PRO A 141 2.87 18.62 -2.11
N THR A 142 3.88 18.54 -1.25
CA THR A 142 4.73 19.66 -0.85
C THR A 142 6.19 19.21 -0.79
N PRO A 143 7.16 20.14 -0.93
CA PRO A 143 8.57 19.84 -0.64
C PRO A 143 8.72 19.21 0.75
N GLY A 144 9.64 18.24 0.87
CA GLY A 144 9.92 17.55 2.14
C GLY A 144 8.87 16.51 2.57
N ALA A 145 7.71 16.41 1.89
CA ALA A 145 6.68 15.44 2.26
C ALA A 145 7.13 13.99 2.04
N LYS A 146 6.74 13.12 2.96
CA LYS A 146 7.06 11.69 2.97
C LYS A 146 5.84 10.84 2.66
N LYS A 147 5.88 10.05 1.58
CA LYS A 147 4.88 9.00 1.31
C LYS A 147 5.01 7.90 2.36
N ILE A 148 3.93 7.60 3.07
CA ILE A 148 3.91 6.60 4.13
C ILE A 148 3.07 5.37 3.80
N GLY A 149 2.22 5.44 2.77
CA GLY A 149 1.32 4.35 2.42
C GLY A 149 0.29 4.74 1.36
N GLY A 150 -0.82 4.01 1.34
CA GLY A 150 -1.93 4.28 0.44
C GLY A 150 -3.12 3.36 0.66
N PHE A 151 -4.15 3.53 -0.19
CA PHE A 151 -5.38 2.74 -0.19
C PHE A 151 -6.07 2.83 -1.55
N HIS A 152 -7.03 1.92 -1.77
CA HIS A 152 -7.95 1.95 -2.90
C HIS A 152 -9.34 2.44 -2.45
N TYR A 153 -9.89 3.43 -3.14
CA TYR A 153 -11.29 3.83 -2.96
C TYR A 153 -12.17 2.95 -3.82
N GLY A 154 -12.79 1.94 -3.20
CA GLY A 154 -13.51 0.87 -3.85
C GLY A 154 -14.86 1.27 -4.48
N LEU A 155 -15.50 0.29 -5.10
CA LEU A 155 -16.73 0.48 -5.86
C LEU A 155 -18.01 0.22 -5.04
N VAL A 156 -17.88 -0.29 -3.81
CA VAL A 156 -18.98 -0.33 -2.84
C VAL A 156 -19.21 1.10 -2.37
N ALA A 157 -20.33 1.72 -2.75
CA ALA A 157 -20.58 3.12 -2.41
C ALA A 157 -20.78 3.32 -0.89
N PRO A 158 -20.41 4.50 -0.33
CA PRO A 158 -20.83 4.89 1.01
C PRO A 158 -22.35 4.76 1.21
N GLY A 159 -22.77 4.19 2.34
CA GLY A 159 -24.19 3.94 2.61
C GLY A 159 -24.78 2.71 1.93
N THR A 160 -23.98 1.92 1.20
CA THR A 160 -24.42 0.61 0.71
C THR A 160 -24.84 -0.27 1.89
N THR A 161 -26.03 -0.85 1.79
CA THR A 161 -26.52 -1.82 2.78
C THR A 161 -26.31 -3.23 2.25
N VAL A 162 -26.33 -4.23 3.14
CA VAL A 162 -26.34 -5.64 2.71
C VAL A 162 -27.42 -5.91 1.66
N ALA A 163 -28.63 -5.37 1.88
CA ALA A 163 -29.77 -5.54 1.00
C ALA A 163 -29.61 -4.85 -0.37
N SER A 164 -29.08 -3.61 -0.39
CA SER A 164 -28.91 -2.84 -1.63
C SER A 164 -27.60 -3.14 -2.38
N GLY A 165 -26.61 -3.75 -1.72
CA GLY A 165 -25.31 -4.07 -2.31
C GLY A 165 -25.27 -5.40 -3.09
N SER A 166 -26.37 -6.15 -3.07
CA SER A 166 -26.48 -7.55 -3.53
C SER A 166 -25.42 -8.47 -2.93
N PHE A 167 -25.24 -8.36 -1.61
CA PHE A 167 -24.42 -9.28 -0.84
C PHE A 167 -25.29 -10.42 -0.33
N ALA A 168 -24.79 -11.65 -0.37
CA ALA A 168 -25.55 -12.81 0.08
C ALA A 168 -25.82 -12.76 1.59
N THR A 169 -27.02 -13.12 2.02
CA THR A 169 -27.40 -13.17 3.45
C THR A 169 -27.58 -14.61 3.96
N SER A 170 -27.56 -15.60 3.08
CA SER A 170 -27.95 -16.98 3.39
C SER A 170 -26.92 -17.80 4.16
N GLY A 171 -25.71 -17.29 4.39
CA GLY A 171 -24.70 -17.98 5.20
C GLY A 171 -24.16 -19.28 4.59
N VAL A 172 -23.12 -19.81 5.21
CA VAL A 172 -22.51 -21.10 4.84
C VAL A 172 -23.27 -22.23 5.54
N THR A 173 -23.58 -23.30 4.82
CA THR A 173 -24.19 -24.53 5.36
C THR A 173 -23.20 -25.71 5.29
N SER A 174 -23.59 -26.87 5.83
CA SER A 174 -22.81 -28.12 5.68
C SER A 174 -22.64 -28.57 4.23
N ALA A 175 -23.51 -28.11 3.32
CA ALA A 175 -23.41 -28.35 1.88
C ALA A 175 -22.57 -27.28 1.14
N GLY A 176 -22.01 -26.30 1.87
CA GLY A 176 -21.38 -25.11 1.31
C GLY A 176 -22.32 -23.89 1.28
N GLY A 177 -21.95 -22.84 0.55
CA GLY A 177 -22.75 -21.63 0.39
C GLY A 177 -21.93 -20.34 0.49
N SER A 178 -22.61 -19.23 0.17
CA SER A 178 -22.05 -17.88 0.25
C SER A 178 -21.81 -17.42 1.67
N MET A 179 -20.92 -16.44 1.86
CA MET A 179 -20.82 -15.72 3.12
C MET A 179 -22.17 -15.09 3.48
N GLY A 180 -22.59 -15.22 4.73
CA GLY A 180 -23.74 -14.46 5.25
C GLY A 180 -23.26 -13.08 5.65
N TRP A 181 -23.35 -12.13 4.74
CA TRP A 181 -22.84 -10.78 4.95
C TRP A 181 -23.62 -10.05 6.04
N LEU A 182 -22.88 -9.44 6.96
CA LEU A 182 -23.41 -8.47 7.90
C LEU A 182 -23.12 -7.05 7.42
N GLN A 183 -23.87 -6.07 7.92
CA GLN A 183 -23.63 -4.67 7.57
C GLN A 183 -22.20 -4.24 7.91
N ALA A 184 -21.68 -4.67 9.06
CA ALA A 184 -20.30 -4.42 9.45
C ALA A 184 -19.25 -4.98 8.48
N ASP A 185 -19.58 -6.00 7.69
CA ASP A 185 -18.68 -6.53 6.65
C ASP A 185 -18.73 -5.67 5.38
N VAL A 186 -19.92 -5.21 5.00
CA VAL A 186 -20.09 -4.25 3.89
C VAL A 186 -19.39 -2.93 4.22
N ASP A 187 -19.49 -2.47 5.46
CA ASP A 187 -18.88 -1.22 5.91
C ASP A 187 -17.34 -1.26 5.86
N LYS A 188 -16.71 -2.44 5.97
CA LYS A 188 -15.26 -2.59 5.74
C LYS A 188 -14.87 -2.28 4.28
N LEU A 189 -15.77 -2.51 3.34
CA LEU A 189 -15.54 -2.30 1.91
C LEU A 189 -16.05 -0.95 1.38
N ALA A 190 -17.11 -0.39 1.99
CA ALA A 190 -17.78 0.80 1.49
C ALA A 190 -16.87 2.03 1.45
N GLY A 191 -16.74 2.67 0.28
CA GLY A 191 -15.78 3.74 0.03
C GLY A 191 -14.34 3.20 0.07
N ILE A 192 -13.52 3.65 1.02
CA ILE A 192 -12.17 3.12 1.23
C ILE A 192 -12.26 1.61 1.53
N ASN A 193 -11.65 0.77 0.70
CA ASN A 193 -11.57 -0.66 1.01
C ASN A 193 -10.53 -0.87 2.13
N GLN A 194 -10.97 -1.24 3.33
CA GLN A 194 -10.09 -1.40 4.49
C GLN A 194 -8.92 -2.37 4.24
N PHE A 195 -9.14 -3.40 3.42
CA PHE A 195 -8.14 -4.41 3.12
C PHE A 195 -7.10 -3.94 2.08
N SER A 196 -7.37 -2.84 1.37
CA SER A 196 -6.40 -2.22 0.44
C SER A 196 -5.41 -1.27 1.12
N ILE A 197 -5.59 -0.99 2.42
CA ILE A 197 -4.74 -0.06 3.16
C ILE A 197 -3.36 -0.69 3.34
N TRP A 198 -2.33 0.01 2.88
CA TRP A 198 -0.93 -0.42 2.99
C TRP A 198 -0.05 0.72 3.51
N ASP A 199 1.10 0.37 4.08
CA ASP A 199 2.15 1.32 4.48
C ASP A 199 3.55 0.80 4.13
N LEU A 200 4.58 1.61 4.38
CA LEU A 200 5.97 1.27 4.06
C LEU A 200 6.45 -0.07 4.65
N ALA A 201 5.90 -0.48 5.79
CA ALA A 201 6.24 -1.67 6.55
C ALA A 201 5.17 -2.78 6.50
N PHE A 202 4.03 -2.54 5.85
CA PHE A 202 2.93 -3.48 5.66
C PHE A 202 2.35 -3.29 4.25
N ARG A 203 2.81 -4.07 3.28
CA ARG A 203 2.42 -3.89 1.87
C ARG A 203 2.57 -5.16 1.06
N CYS A 204 2.14 -5.11 -0.19
CA CYS A 204 2.52 -6.08 -1.20
C CYS A 204 4.01 -5.92 -1.52
N LYS A 205 4.72 -7.05 -1.68
CA LYS A 205 6.13 -7.07 -2.12
C LYS A 205 6.31 -6.56 -3.55
N GLY A 206 5.32 -6.80 -4.42
CA GLY A 206 5.26 -6.29 -5.79
C GLY A 206 4.56 -4.92 -5.86
N GLU A 207 3.67 -4.73 -6.83
CA GLU A 207 2.83 -3.53 -6.95
C GLU A 207 1.84 -3.38 -5.77
N GLN A 208 1.54 -2.15 -5.35
CA GLN A 208 0.62 -1.84 -4.26
C GLN A 208 -0.75 -1.33 -4.72
N ARG A 209 -0.80 -0.65 -5.87
CA ARG A 209 -2.04 -0.05 -6.41
C ARG A 209 -3.00 -1.11 -6.91
N GLY A 210 -4.29 -0.92 -6.65
CA GLY A 210 -5.34 -1.85 -7.04
C GLY A 210 -5.22 -3.22 -6.37
N MET A 211 -4.51 -3.33 -5.24
CA MET A 211 -4.33 -4.58 -4.49
C MET A 211 -5.11 -4.55 -3.18
N THR A 212 -5.48 -5.72 -2.69
CA THR A 212 -6.13 -5.92 -1.39
C THR A 212 -5.47 -7.06 -0.62
N TYR A 213 -5.32 -6.90 0.69
CA TYR A 213 -4.69 -7.86 1.58
C TYR A 213 -5.69 -8.91 2.08
N ASP A 214 -5.34 -10.18 1.91
CA ASP A 214 -6.03 -11.29 2.56
C ASP A 214 -5.36 -11.62 3.91
N PRO A 215 -6.00 -11.32 5.05
CA PRO A 215 -5.42 -11.60 6.36
C PRO A 215 -5.27 -13.10 6.67
N TYR A 216 -6.03 -13.98 6.01
CA TYR A 216 -5.98 -15.42 6.31
C TYR A 216 -4.86 -16.13 5.55
N LYS A 217 -4.46 -15.59 4.40
CA LYS A 217 -3.38 -16.12 3.57
C LYS A 217 -2.11 -15.29 3.66
N GLN A 218 -2.19 -14.12 4.30
CA GLN A 218 -1.09 -13.16 4.42
C GLN A 218 -0.47 -12.84 3.05
N MET A 219 -1.35 -12.55 2.09
CA MET A 219 -0.98 -12.25 0.71
C MET A 219 -1.84 -11.11 0.18
N TRP A 220 -1.43 -10.53 -0.94
CA TRP A 220 -2.16 -9.49 -1.65
C TRP A 220 -2.70 -10.06 -2.95
N ALA A 221 -3.92 -9.67 -3.30
CA ALA A 221 -4.56 -10.04 -4.55
C ALA A 221 -5.01 -8.79 -5.31
N GLY A 222 -4.96 -8.84 -6.63
CA GLY A 222 -5.50 -7.78 -7.48
C GLY A 222 -7.01 -7.67 -7.29
N ILE A 223 -7.49 -6.47 -6.98
CA ILE A 223 -8.92 -6.13 -6.89
C ILE A 223 -9.62 -6.42 -8.22
N TYR A 224 -8.95 -6.13 -9.34
CA TYR A 224 -9.47 -6.29 -10.69
C TYR A 224 -8.68 -7.35 -11.48
N PHE A 225 -9.24 -7.80 -12.59
CA PHE A 225 -8.48 -8.56 -13.59
C PHE A 225 -7.37 -7.70 -14.20
N VAL A 226 -6.35 -8.36 -14.73
CA VAL A 226 -5.27 -7.70 -15.46
C VAL A 226 -5.84 -7.03 -16.73
N SER A 227 -5.42 -5.78 -16.96
CA SER A 227 -5.79 -5.03 -18.16
C SER A 227 -5.08 -5.55 -19.40
N ASP A 228 -5.63 -5.30 -20.60
CA ASP A 228 -4.86 -5.50 -21.85
C ASP A 228 -3.65 -4.54 -21.95
N SER A 229 -3.65 -3.41 -21.23
CA SER A 229 -2.54 -2.45 -21.17
C SER A 229 -1.94 -2.34 -19.76
N PRO A 230 -1.31 -3.41 -19.23
CA PRO A 230 -0.81 -3.41 -17.85
C PRO A 230 0.40 -2.47 -17.66
N HIS A 231 1.09 -2.11 -18.74
CA HIS A 231 2.17 -1.11 -18.71
C HIS A 231 1.66 0.32 -18.48
N ILE A 232 0.38 0.61 -18.77
CA ILE A 232 -0.26 1.91 -18.53
C ILE A 232 -1.04 1.89 -17.22
N TYR A 233 -1.85 0.86 -17.00
CA TYR A 233 -2.78 0.82 -15.87
C TYR A 233 -2.29 0.01 -14.67
N GLY A 234 -1.16 -0.67 -14.81
CA GLY A 234 -0.69 -1.64 -13.82
C GLY A 234 -1.44 -2.98 -13.93
N PRO A 235 -1.15 -3.92 -13.02
CA PRO A 235 -1.68 -5.27 -13.05
C PRO A 235 -3.13 -5.38 -12.55
N SER A 236 -3.73 -4.31 -12.01
CA SER A 236 -5.09 -4.30 -11.45
C SER A 236 -5.64 -2.87 -11.42
N ALA A 237 -6.61 -2.56 -12.27
CA ALA A 237 -7.20 -1.23 -12.37
C ALA A 237 -8.69 -1.28 -12.73
N TYR A 238 -9.45 -0.30 -12.24
CA TYR A 238 -10.87 -0.14 -12.53
C TYR A 238 -11.11 0.39 -13.95
N ASN A 239 -12.22 -0.04 -14.57
CA ASN A 239 -12.72 0.45 -15.84
C ASN A 239 -11.70 0.31 -16.99
N THR A 240 -10.97 -0.80 -16.99
CA THR A 240 -10.03 -1.17 -18.05
C THR A 240 -10.49 -2.43 -18.77
N ASN A 241 -10.12 -2.59 -20.04
CA ASN A 241 -10.42 -3.83 -20.77
C ASN A 241 -9.76 -5.02 -20.07
N ILE A 242 -10.48 -6.13 -19.96
CA ILE A 242 -9.95 -7.35 -19.35
C ILE A 242 -9.11 -8.12 -20.37
N ALA A 243 -7.83 -8.36 -20.05
CA ALA A 243 -6.96 -9.16 -20.90
C ALA A 243 -7.50 -10.59 -21.03
N SER A 244 -7.54 -11.11 -22.25
CA SER A 244 -7.96 -12.48 -22.55
C SER A 244 -7.34 -13.00 -23.84
N GLY A 245 -7.70 -14.22 -24.24
CA GLY A 245 -7.28 -14.78 -25.54
C GLY A 245 -7.83 -14.04 -26.76
N SER A 246 -8.82 -13.15 -26.61
CA SER A 246 -9.34 -12.30 -27.70
C SER A 246 -9.12 -10.81 -27.47
N VAL A 247 -8.77 -10.40 -26.26
CA VAL A 247 -8.36 -9.04 -25.91
C VAL A 247 -6.91 -9.12 -25.45
N LEU A 248 -6.02 -9.14 -26.45
CA LEU A 248 -4.62 -9.52 -26.22
C LEU A 248 -3.85 -8.43 -25.48
N PRO A 249 -3.10 -8.78 -24.42
CA PRO A 249 -2.33 -7.82 -23.66
C PRO A 249 -1.03 -7.40 -24.36
N PHE A 250 -0.54 -6.21 -24.04
CA PHE A 250 0.78 -5.74 -24.43
C PHE A 250 1.89 -6.57 -23.77
N VAL A 251 2.99 -6.77 -24.50
CA VAL A 251 4.17 -7.46 -24.00
C VAL A 251 4.82 -6.63 -22.89
N SER A 252 5.18 -7.28 -21.79
CA SER A 252 5.86 -6.62 -20.68
C SER A 252 7.23 -6.09 -21.13
N PRO A 253 7.62 -4.85 -20.78
CA PRO A 253 8.95 -4.31 -21.10
C PRO A 253 10.09 -5.19 -20.58
N ALA A 254 9.90 -5.85 -19.43
CA ALA A 254 10.87 -6.78 -18.84
C ALA A 254 11.13 -8.02 -19.73
N TYR A 255 10.24 -8.30 -20.68
CA TYR A 255 10.31 -9.44 -21.60
C TYR A 255 10.39 -9.01 -23.08
N GLY A 256 10.81 -7.76 -23.32
CA GLY A 256 11.08 -7.23 -24.66
C GLY A 256 9.92 -6.46 -25.30
N GLY A 257 8.90 -6.06 -24.53
CA GLY A 257 7.85 -5.17 -25.01
C GLY A 257 8.33 -3.74 -25.23
N ASP A 258 7.76 -3.07 -26.24
CA ASP A 258 8.09 -1.70 -26.66
C ASP A 258 6.94 -0.70 -26.42
N GLY A 259 5.89 -1.12 -25.71
CA GLY A 259 4.67 -0.34 -25.49
C GLY A 259 3.66 -0.39 -26.64
N ILE A 260 3.96 -1.07 -27.75
CA ILE A 260 3.06 -1.23 -28.91
C ILE A 260 2.81 -2.72 -29.21
N LEU A 261 3.82 -3.56 -29.01
CA LEU A 261 3.78 -5.00 -29.25
C LEU A 261 2.80 -5.69 -28.30
N LYS A 262 1.86 -6.45 -28.89
CA LYS A 262 0.95 -7.34 -28.15
C LYS A 262 1.40 -8.78 -28.24
N TYR A 263 1.11 -9.55 -27.19
CA TYR A 263 1.22 -11.01 -27.27
C TYR A 263 0.25 -11.55 -28.33
N ALA A 264 0.64 -12.63 -29.03
CA ALA A 264 -0.24 -13.30 -29.98
C ALA A 264 -1.34 -14.14 -29.31
N THR A 265 -1.17 -14.49 -28.03
CA THR A 265 -2.11 -15.27 -27.23
C THR A 265 -2.02 -14.84 -25.76
N LEU A 266 -3.08 -15.04 -24.98
CA LEU A 266 -2.99 -15.01 -23.52
C LEU A 266 -3.12 -16.43 -22.97
N ASN A 267 -1.97 -17.02 -22.67
CA ASN A 267 -1.81 -18.35 -22.09
C ASN A 267 -0.95 -18.30 -20.81
N ALA A 268 -0.66 -19.48 -20.24
CA ALA A 268 0.12 -19.61 -19.01
C ALA A 268 1.46 -18.84 -19.03
N PHE A 269 2.14 -18.81 -20.17
CA PHE A 269 3.46 -18.18 -20.32
C PHE A 269 3.34 -16.66 -20.36
N SER A 270 2.54 -16.13 -21.29
CA SER A 270 2.32 -14.68 -21.42
C SER A 270 1.75 -14.06 -20.13
N GLY A 271 0.80 -14.73 -19.47
CA GLY A 271 0.28 -14.25 -18.20
C GLY A 271 1.34 -14.24 -17.08
N HIS A 272 2.26 -15.21 -17.06
CA HIS A 272 3.35 -15.24 -16.08
C HIS A 272 4.30 -14.08 -16.31
N GLU A 273 4.69 -13.81 -17.55
CA GLU A 273 5.58 -12.69 -17.91
C GLU A 273 4.99 -11.33 -17.54
N ILE A 274 3.67 -11.16 -17.75
CA ILE A 274 2.96 -9.95 -17.34
C ILE A 274 3.05 -9.77 -15.82
N LEU A 275 2.67 -10.80 -15.05
CA LEU A 275 2.67 -10.70 -13.59
C LEU A 275 4.08 -10.52 -13.02
N ALA A 276 5.05 -11.27 -13.53
CA ALA A 276 6.45 -11.17 -13.11
C ALA A 276 7.03 -9.77 -13.38
N GLY A 277 6.62 -9.11 -14.48
CA GLY A 277 6.99 -7.73 -14.79
C GLY A 277 6.57 -6.71 -13.72
N HIS A 278 5.57 -7.04 -12.89
CA HIS A 278 5.11 -6.22 -11.77
C HIS A 278 5.53 -6.77 -10.41
N GLY A 279 6.42 -7.76 -10.36
CA GLY A 279 6.84 -8.43 -9.12
C GLY A 279 5.73 -9.26 -8.48
N LEU A 280 4.79 -9.76 -9.30
CA LEU A 280 3.61 -10.54 -8.88
C LEU A 280 3.66 -11.94 -9.49
N ARG A 281 2.70 -12.78 -9.10
CA ARG A 281 2.58 -14.18 -9.51
C ARG A 281 1.12 -14.58 -9.66
N TYR A 282 0.89 -15.76 -10.25
CA TYR A 282 -0.43 -16.37 -10.22
C TYR A 282 -0.86 -16.68 -8.78
N PRO A 283 -2.16 -16.59 -8.46
CA PRO A 283 -2.68 -17.09 -7.21
C PRO A 283 -2.58 -18.61 -7.18
N THR A 284 -2.28 -19.18 -6.00
CA THR A 284 -2.47 -20.61 -5.77
C THR A 284 -3.94 -20.93 -5.56
N TYR A 285 -4.32 -22.21 -5.65
CA TYR A 285 -5.72 -22.59 -5.44
C TYR A 285 -6.23 -22.26 -4.02
N ASP A 286 -5.40 -22.51 -3.00
CA ASP A 286 -5.75 -22.20 -1.61
C ASP A 286 -5.83 -20.69 -1.34
N GLU A 287 -5.00 -19.87 -2.00
CA GLU A 287 -5.14 -18.43 -1.98
C GLU A 287 -6.45 -17.97 -2.61
N PHE A 288 -6.76 -18.51 -3.79
CA PHE A 288 -7.99 -18.19 -4.51
C PHE A 288 -9.24 -18.49 -3.70
N MET A 289 -9.31 -19.67 -3.09
CA MET A 289 -10.43 -20.04 -2.21
C MET A 289 -10.63 -19.03 -1.08
N SER A 290 -9.55 -18.48 -0.55
CA SER A 290 -9.61 -17.54 0.56
C SER A 290 -9.98 -16.13 0.11
N PHE A 291 -9.33 -15.60 -0.93
CA PHE A 291 -9.57 -14.22 -1.35
C PHE A 291 -10.86 -14.04 -2.14
N ALA A 292 -11.35 -15.09 -2.82
CA ALA A 292 -12.60 -15.06 -3.56
C ALA A 292 -13.81 -15.33 -2.65
N PHE A 293 -13.60 -15.87 -1.44
CA PHE A 293 -14.67 -16.08 -0.49
C PHE A 293 -15.42 -14.77 -0.19
N GLY A 294 -16.75 -14.83 -0.12
CA GLY A 294 -17.62 -13.66 0.05
C GLY A 294 -18.46 -13.35 -1.19
N VAL A 295 -18.11 -13.87 -2.36
CA VAL A 295 -19.02 -13.83 -3.50
C VAL A 295 -20.33 -14.58 -3.19
N THR A 296 -21.36 -14.30 -3.98
CA THR A 296 -22.50 -15.21 -4.06
C THR A 296 -22.07 -16.43 -4.89
N GLU A 297 -22.06 -17.59 -4.25
CA GLU A 297 -21.59 -18.85 -4.80
C GLU A 297 -22.61 -19.47 -5.76
N GLY A 298 -22.14 -20.34 -6.66
CA GLY A 298 -23.02 -21.11 -7.54
C GLY A 298 -23.71 -20.26 -8.59
N GLN A 299 -23.02 -19.24 -9.11
CA GLN A 299 -23.55 -18.39 -10.18
C GLN A 299 -22.45 -17.81 -11.09
N SER A 300 -22.83 -17.54 -12.33
CA SER A 300 -22.03 -16.82 -13.31
C SER A 300 -22.81 -15.64 -13.87
N LEU A 301 -22.11 -14.67 -14.45
CA LEU A 301 -22.74 -13.48 -15.02
C LEU A 301 -23.79 -13.80 -16.11
N GLY A 302 -23.61 -14.91 -16.82
CA GLY A 302 -24.45 -15.28 -17.95
C GLY A 302 -24.04 -14.62 -19.28
N GLY A 303 -24.65 -15.11 -20.36
CA GLY A 303 -24.29 -14.81 -21.74
C GLY A 303 -22.96 -15.47 -22.16
N ALA A 304 -22.82 -15.83 -23.45
CA ALA A 304 -21.62 -16.49 -23.96
C ALA A 304 -21.38 -16.06 -25.41
N ALA A 305 -20.48 -15.09 -25.61
CA ALA A 305 -20.11 -14.63 -26.96
C ALA A 305 -18.81 -13.82 -27.00
N SER A 306 -18.34 -13.28 -25.87
CA SER A 306 -17.17 -12.41 -25.82
C SER A 306 -16.59 -12.27 -24.41
N THR A 307 -15.35 -11.80 -24.36
CA THR A 307 -14.69 -11.30 -23.14
C THR A 307 -15.55 -10.24 -22.47
N VAL A 308 -15.54 -10.23 -21.13
CA VAL A 308 -16.19 -9.17 -20.37
C VAL A 308 -15.47 -7.85 -20.67
N PRO A 309 -16.19 -6.79 -21.11
CA PRO A 309 -15.55 -5.65 -21.75
C PRO A 309 -14.71 -4.80 -20.81
N ALA A 310 -15.04 -4.77 -19.50
CA ALA A 310 -14.30 -3.96 -18.56
C ALA A 310 -14.28 -4.55 -17.14
N THR A 311 -13.25 -4.17 -16.39
CA THR A 311 -13.18 -4.36 -14.94
C THR A 311 -14.16 -3.41 -14.26
N LEU A 312 -15.13 -3.96 -13.53
CA LEU A 312 -16.18 -3.16 -12.90
C LEU A 312 -16.81 -3.90 -11.72
N ARG A 313 -17.62 -3.18 -10.94
CA ARG A 313 -18.44 -3.80 -9.90
C ARG A 313 -19.66 -4.47 -10.51
N GLN A 314 -19.79 -5.76 -10.27
CA GLN A 314 -21.03 -6.50 -10.51
C GLN A 314 -21.59 -7.00 -9.17
N PRO A 315 -22.81 -6.57 -8.79
CA PRO A 315 -23.41 -7.00 -7.54
C PRO A 315 -23.48 -8.53 -7.44
N GLY A 316 -23.14 -9.08 -6.27
CA GLY A 316 -23.04 -10.53 -6.04
C GLY A 316 -21.68 -11.16 -6.33
N TYR A 317 -20.73 -10.46 -6.93
CA TYR A 317 -19.41 -11.02 -7.32
C TYR A 317 -18.21 -10.35 -6.64
N THR A 318 -18.47 -9.57 -5.58
CA THR A 318 -17.44 -8.96 -4.76
C THR A 318 -17.09 -9.86 -3.59
N SER A 319 -15.81 -10.12 -3.37
CA SER A 319 -15.35 -10.95 -2.25
C SER A 319 -15.34 -10.19 -0.92
N ARG A 320 -15.11 -10.91 0.19
CA ARG A 320 -15.05 -10.34 1.55
C ARG A 320 -13.95 -9.30 1.75
N ILE A 321 -12.92 -9.33 0.89
CA ILE A 321 -11.82 -8.35 0.92
C ILE A 321 -11.91 -7.34 -0.23
N GLY A 322 -13.06 -7.28 -0.91
CA GLY A 322 -13.36 -6.30 -1.95
C GLY A 322 -12.73 -6.61 -3.30
N ILE A 323 -12.52 -7.88 -3.64
CA ILE A 323 -12.11 -8.26 -5.01
C ILE A 323 -13.34 -8.22 -5.90
N GLU A 324 -13.27 -7.47 -6.99
CA GLU A 324 -14.37 -7.31 -7.94
C GLU A 324 -14.30 -8.37 -9.03
N GLN A 325 -15.47 -8.86 -9.45
CA GLN A 325 -15.61 -9.94 -10.44
C GLN A 325 -14.75 -11.16 -10.06
N ALA A 326 -14.76 -11.54 -8.78
CA ALA A 326 -13.85 -12.56 -8.26
C ALA A 326 -14.12 -13.97 -8.85
N THR A 327 -15.36 -14.23 -9.30
CA THR A 327 -15.83 -15.50 -9.87
C THR A 327 -16.81 -15.25 -11.01
N GLY A 328 -17.06 -16.25 -11.87
CA GLY A 328 -18.20 -16.24 -12.80
C GLY A 328 -18.16 -15.22 -13.94
N HIS A 329 -16.98 -14.68 -14.26
CA HIS A 329 -16.77 -13.67 -15.31
C HIS A 329 -15.78 -14.18 -16.35
N GLN A 330 -14.53 -14.28 -15.92
CA GLN A 330 -13.41 -14.86 -16.64
C GLN A 330 -12.81 -15.95 -15.76
N ILE A 331 -12.41 -17.04 -16.39
CA ILE A 331 -11.62 -18.09 -15.76
C ILE A 331 -10.23 -17.52 -15.47
N ILE A 332 -9.76 -17.66 -14.23
CA ILE A 332 -8.45 -17.16 -13.81
C ILE A 332 -7.42 -18.27 -13.96
N ILE A 333 -6.32 -17.98 -14.65
CA ILE A 333 -5.13 -18.86 -14.62
C ILE A 333 -4.52 -18.82 -13.22
N GLY A 334 -4.43 -19.98 -12.56
CA GLY A 334 -3.81 -20.15 -11.24
C GLY A 334 -2.63 -21.10 -11.26
N GLY A 335 -1.85 -21.11 -10.17
CA GLY A 335 -0.80 -22.10 -9.90
C GLY A 335 -1.22 -23.14 -8.85
N PRO A 336 -0.46 -24.23 -8.65
CA PRO A 336 0.75 -24.64 -9.39
C PRO A 336 0.42 -25.36 -10.73
N VAL A 337 1.47 -25.77 -11.45
CA VAL A 337 1.34 -26.70 -12.59
C VAL A 337 0.90 -28.07 -12.09
N VAL A 338 -0.10 -28.63 -12.75
CA VAL A 338 -0.68 -29.96 -12.50
C VAL A 338 -0.55 -30.85 -13.74
N SER A 339 -0.81 -32.15 -13.58
CA SER A 339 -0.82 -33.15 -14.66
C SER A 339 -2.23 -33.68 -14.87
N SER A 340 -2.73 -33.66 -16.10
CA SER A 340 -4.12 -34.02 -16.43
C SER A 340 -4.35 -34.60 -17.84
N HIS A 341 -3.30 -34.85 -18.63
CA HIS A 341 -3.40 -35.28 -20.04
C HIS A 341 -2.43 -36.42 -20.41
N GLY A 342 -2.44 -36.83 -21.68
CA GLY A 342 -1.42 -37.72 -22.24
C GLY A 342 -0.05 -37.03 -22.38
N THR A 343 1.01 -37.82 -22.45
CA THR A 343 2.38 -37.34 -22.61
C THR A 343 2.69 -37.00 -24.07
N VAL A 344 3.00 -35.74 -24.36
CA VAL A 344 3.41 -35.28 -25.70
C VAL A 344 4.48 -34.19 -25.57
N TYR A 345 5.28 -34.02 -26.61
CA TYR A 345 6.11 -32.82 -26.78
C TYR A 345 5.25 -31.67 -27.30
N ALA A 346 5.38 -30.50 -26.70
CA ALA A 346 4.79 -29.28 -27.21
C ALA A 346 5.81 -28.12 -27.12
N ALA A 347 5.69 -27.16 -28.03
CA ALA A 347 6.62 -26.05 -28.18
C ALA A 347 5.87 -24.71 -28.16
N ASN A 348 6.53 -23.66 -27.67
CA ASN A 348 5.99 -22.29 -27.61
C ASN A 348 6.94 -21.25 -28.25
N GLY A 349 7.90 -21.70 -29.06
CA GLY A 349 8.92 -20.83 -29.65
C GLY A 349 10.07 -20.44 -28.71
N ARG A 350 10.04 -20.88 -27.44
CA ARG A 350 11.14 -20.70 -26.46
C ARG A 350 11.63 -22.04 -25.89
N GLY A 351 11.55 -23.09 -26.71
CA GLY A 351 11.88 -24.47 -26.35
C GLY A 351 10.66 -25.39 -26.44
N SER A 352 10.84 -26.62 -25.97
CA SER A 352 9.78 -27.63 -25.87
C SER A 352 9.67 -28.15 -24.43
N TRP A 353 8.46 -28.52 -24.03
CA TRP A 353 8.23 -29.27 -22.79
C TRP A 353 7.70 -30.66 -23.13
N PHE A 354 7.93 -31.61 -22.21
CA PHE A 354 7.47 -32.99 -22.33
C PHE A 354 6.61 -33.35 -21.13
N GLY A 355 5.49 -34.02 -21.40
CA GLY A 355 4.58 -34.54 -20.39
C GLY A 355 3.25 -33.81 -20.36
N SER A 356 2.39 -34.26 -19.46
CA SER A 356 1.07 -33.67 -19.27
C SER A 356 1.17 -32.54 -18.26
N THR A 357 1.16 -31.31 -18.74
CA THR A 357 1.24 -30.12 -17.90
C THR A 357 0.07 -29.20 -18.18
N SER A 358 -0.57 -28.77 -17.11
CA SER A 358 -1.74 -27.90 -17.11
C SER A 358 -1.66 -26.96 -15.92
N LEU A 359 -2.37 -25.84 -15.97
CA LEU A 359 -2.54 -24.98 -14.81
C LEU A 359 -3.95 -25.16 -14.26
N VAL A 360 -4.12 -24.90 -12.96
CA VAL A 360 -5.45 -24.84 -12.37
C VAL A 360 -6.17 -23.60 -12.92
N MET A 361 -7.43 -23.78 -13.28
CA MET A 361 -8.32 -22.73 -13.76
C MET A 361 -9.38 -22.42 -12.72
N LEU A 362 -9.48 -21.16 -12.31
CA LEU A 362 -10.13 -20.76 -11.08
C LEU A 362 -11.36 -19.87 -11.34
N GLY A 363 -12.35 -19.93 -10.44
CA GLY A 363 -13.49 -19.01 -10.37
C GLY A 363 -14.64 -19.25 -11.35
N GLY A 364 -14.37 -19.90 -12.48
CA GLY A 364 -15.33 -20.19 -13.53
C GLY A 364 -15.66 -18.99 -14.43
N GLY A 365 -16.04 -19.28 -15.66
CA GLY A 365 -16.40 -18.31 -16.67
C GLY A 365 -17.88 -17.94 -16.64
N ARG A 366 -18.24 -16.89 -17.38
CA ARG A 366 -19.62 -16.39 -17.49
C ARG A 366 -20.67 -17.42 -17.96
N SER A 367 -20.23 -18.48 -18.65
CA SER A 367 -21.09 -19.55 -19.19
C SER A 367 -21.24 -20.76 -18.27
N ASP A 368 -20.54 -20.81 -17.15
CA ASP A 368 -20.45 -22.03 -16.33
C ASP A 368 -21.64 -22.21 -15.37
N ALA A 369 -22.53 -21.21 -15.33
CA ALA A 369 -23.73 -21.14 -14.51
C ALA A 369 -23.45 -21.49 -13.04
N ALA A 370 -24.09 -22.54 -12.52
CA ALA A 370 -23.99 -22.92 -11.12
C ALA A 370 -22.63 -23.52 -10.72
N ASN A 371 -21.73 -23.76 -11.67
CA ASN A 371 -20.41 -24.29 -11.36
C ASN A 371 -19.46 -23.20 -10.83
N SER A 372 -19.65 -21.94 -11.22
CA SER A 372 -18.80 -20.83 -10.79
C SER A 372 -18.88 -20.57 -9.28
N GLY A 373 -17.75 -20.20 -8.69
CA GLY A 373 -17.64 -19.94 -7.24
C GLY A 373 -16.20 -19.84 -6.75
N SER A 374 -16.02 -19.49 -5.48
CA SER A 374 -14.69 -19.33 -4.85
C SER A 374 -13.90 -20.63 -4.79
N ARG A 375 -14.56 -21.77 -5.02
CA ARG A 375 -13.95 -23.11 -5.07
C ARG A 375 -14.04 -23.76 -6.45
N PHE A 376 -14.43 -23.02 -7.49
CA PHE A 376 -14.34 -23.57 -8.84
C PHE A 376 -12.87 -23.82 -9.19
N ALA A 377 -12.56 -25.04 -9.62
CA ALA A 377 -11.25 -25.44 -10.10
C ALA A 377 -11.37 -26.42 -11.26
N GLY A 378 -10.81 -26.04 -12.41
CA GLY A 378 -10.62 -26.92 -13.56
C GLY A 378 -9.14 -27.31 -13.70
N PHE A 379 -8.85 -28.61 -13.79
CA PHE A 379 -7.46 -29.12 -13.84
C PHE A 379 -7.02 -29.58 -15.23
N SER A 380 -7.89 -29.47 -16.24
CA SER A 380 -7.72 -30.06 -17.57
C SER A 380 -7.32 -29.05 -18.65
N ASN A 381 -6.64 -27.94 -18.31
CA ASN A 381 -6.33 -26.89 -19.29
C ASN A 381 -4.83 -26.82 -19.61
N PRO A 382 -4.41 -27.11 -20.87
CA PRO A 382 -3.01 -27.15 -21.24
C PRO A 382 -2.37 -25.76 -21.13
N LEU A 383 -1.05 -25.72 -20.90
CA LEU A 383 -0.30 -24.46 -20.71
C LEU A 383 -0.44 -23.46 -21.88
N ALA A 384 -0.62 -23.97 -23.09
CA ALA A 384 -0.77 -23.16 -24.30
C ALA A 384 -2.21 -22.70 -24.57
N LEU A 385 -3.19 -23.10 -23.75
CA LEU A 385 -4.59 -22.71 -23.95
C LEU A 385 -4.74 -21.19 -23.84
N SER A 386 -5.45 -20.62 -24.82
CA SER A 386 -5.81 -19.22 -24.88
C SER A 386 -7.25 -19.14 -25.40
N SER A 387 -8.13 -18.44 -24.68
CA SER A 387 -9.54 -18.31 -25.01
C SER A 387 -10.10 -16.98 -24.54
N TRP A 388 -11.20 -16.53 -25.15
CA TRP A 388 -11.90 -15.28 -24.80
C TRP A 388 -12.41 -15.26 -23.35
N GLY A 389 -12.61 -16.44 -22.75
CA GLY A 389 -13.10 -16.61 -21.38
C GLY A 389 -11.99 -16.88 -20.35
N ILE A 390 -10.72 -16.81 -20.74
CA ILE A 390 -9.56 -17.03 -19.86
C ILE A 390 -8.83 -15.71 -19.66
N SER A 391 -8.52 -15.39 -18.41
CA SER A 391 -7.84 -14.16 -18.00
C SER A 391 -6.87 -14.42 -16.85
N VAL A 392 -6.26 -13.35 -16.36
CA VAL A 392 -5.24 -13.36 -15.32
C VAL A 392 -5.67 -12.41 -14.20
N ARG A 393 -5.40 -12.84 -12.96
CA ARG A 393 -5.49 -11.99 -11.78
C ARG A 393 -4.19 -12.12 -11.00
N ALA A 394 -3.68 -11.00 -10.50
CA ALA A 394 -2.41 -10.97 -9.81
C ALA A 394 -2.53 -11.40 -8.35
N ALA A 395 -1.49 -12.07 -7.85
CA ALA A 395 -1.22 -12.33 -6.46
C ALA A 395 0.20 -11.85 -6.10
N GLY A 396 0.40 -11.38 -4.88
CA GLY A 396 1.71 -10.91 -4.39
C GLY A 396 1.92 -11.28 -2.94
N ASP A 397 3.16 -11.57 -2.56
CA ASP A 397 3.48 -11.89 -1.18
C ASP A 397 3.35 -10.65 -0.29
N HIS A 398 2.95 -10.86 0.96
CA HIS A 398 2.97 -9.79 1.94
C HIS A 398 4.40 -9.50 2.41
N LEU A 399 4.79 -8.24 2.31
CA LEU A 399 6.04 -7.72 2.87
C LEU A 399 5.75 -7.01 4.20
N LYS A 400 6.36 -7.55 5.26
CA LYS A 400 6.41 -6.96 6.59
C LYS A 400 7.85 -6.58 6.93
N LEU A 401 8.12 -5.31 7.21
CA LEU A 401 9.46 -4.81 7.55
C LEU A 401 9.47 -4.32 9.00
N GLY A 402 10.47 -4.67 9.80
CA GLY A 402 10.62 -4.17 11.18
C GLY A 402 9.98 -5.01 12.29
N ALA A 403 9.39 -6.16 11.96
CA ALA A 403 9.11 -7.17 12.99
C ALA A 403 10.45 -7.79 13.44
N GLN A 404 10.85 -7.54 14.70
CA GLN A 404 11.82 -8.41 15.36
C GLN A 404 11.21 -9.82 15.38
N SER A 405 11.88 -10.78 14.76
CA SER A 405 11.46 -12.19 14.69
C SER A 405 11.46 -12.87 16.05
#